data_AF-A0A1G1AB00-F1
#
_entry.id   AF-A0A1G1AB00-F1
#
_cell.length_a   1.000
_cell.length_b   1.000
_cell.length_c   1.000
_cell.angle_alpha   90.00
_cell.angle_beta   90.00
_cell.angle_gamma   90.00
#
_symmetry.space_group_name_H-M   'P 1'
#
loop_
_entity.id
_entity.type
_entity.pdbx_description
1 polymer ?
#
loop_
_entity_poly.entity_id
_entity_poly.type
_entity_poly.pdbx_seq_one_letter_code
_entity_poly.pdbx_strand_id
1 'polypeptide(L)'
;MGVVLIGSEVVARIRVGLGADVVAIHADVRDGKVEQVKPEWKGSTLECFTAAMDNDSISQIYLVPSDDVHPAYAAVAHGENIERAADIAVQSRRVKGGYELTALIPMAHTAAKPGRPFRMEFQVSSAAGTKGGRQYGTLFGSARACRNPATYAVIQLRQ
;
A
#
# COMPACT_ATOMS: atom_id res chain seq x y z
N MET A 1 13.18 -6.17 1.30
CA MET A 1 12.48 -6.07 0.01
C MET A 1 11.51 -7.22 -0.09
N GLY A 2 10.23 -6.94 -0.32
CA GLY A 2 9.17 -7.93 -0.51
C GLY A 2 8.70 -7.96 -1.97
N VAL A 3 8.06 -9.06 -2.37
CA VAL A 3 7.54 -9.26 -3.73
C VAL A 3 6.07 -9.64 -3.65
N VAL A 4 5.22 -8.92 -4.40
CA VAL A 4 3.79 -9.24 -4.53
C VAL A 4 3.56 -10.05 -5.80
N LEU A 5 2.82 -11.15 -5.65
CA LEU A 5 2.44 -12.04 -6.75
C LEU A 5 0.94 -11.96 -7.04
N ILE A 6 0.57 -12.09 -8.31
CA ILE A 6 -0.79 -12.41 -8.74
C ILE A 6 -0.72 -13.65 -9.62
N GLY A 7 -1.25 -14.78 -9.12
CA GLY A 7 -0.93 -16.09 -9.68
C GLY A 7 0.57 -16.38 -9.53
N SER A 8 1.25 -16.64 -10.65
CA SER A 8 2.71 -16.82 -10.70
C SER A 8 3.48 -15.56 -11.08
N GLU A 9 2.79 -14.47 -11.41
CA GLU A 9 3.41 -13.26 -11.94
C GLU A 9 3.83 -12.30 -10.83
N VAL A 10 5.07 -11.82 -10.88
CA VAL A 10 5.54 -10.72 -10.04
C VAL A 10 4.91 -9.43 -10.52
N VAL A 11 4.07 -8.82 -9.69
CA VAL A 11 3.38 -7.57 -10.01
C VAL A 11 3.92 -6.38 -9.23
N ALA A 12 4.58 -6.58 -8.09
CA ALA A 12 5.26 -5.49 -7.42
C ALA A 12 6.50 -5.93 -6.64
N ARG A 13 7.45 -5.01 -6.49
CA ARG A 13 8.54 -5.11 -5.51
C ARG A 13 8.43 -3.94 -4.56
N ILE A 14 8.39 -4.23 -3.27
CA ILE A 14 8.16 -3.23 -2.23
C ILE A 14 9.35 -3.19 -1.28
N ARG A 15 9.85 -1.99 -1.01
CA ARG A 15 10.88 -1.70 -0.02
C ARG A 15 10.27 -0.77 1.02
N VAL A 16 10.54 -1.08 2.29
CA VAL A 16 10.04 -0.34 3.44
C VAL A 16 11.23 0.09 4.27
N GLY A 17 11.23 1.37 4.65
CA GLY A 17 12.12 1.94 5.67
C GLY A 17 11.28 2.49 6.81
N LEU A 18 11.82 2.43 8.03
CA LEU A 18 11.19 3.02 9.21
C LEU A 18 12.09 4.13 9.73
N GLY A 19 11.51 5.32 9.86
CA GLY A 19 12.06 6.42 10.65
C GLY A 19 11.41 6.47 12.04
N ALA A 20 11.79 7.48 12.83
CA ALA A 20 11.20 7.70 14.15
C ALA A 20 9.70 8.07 14.08
N ASP A 21 9.31 8.82 13.05
CA ASP A 21 8.00 9.45 12.87
C ASP A 21 7.35 9.13 11.51
N VAL A 22 8.03 8.40 10.63
CA VAL A 22 7.55 8.08 9.28
C VAL A 22 7.81 6.63 8.88
N VAL A 23 6.91 6.08 8.06
CA VAL A 23 7.12 4.88 7.26
C VAL A 23 7.43 5.32 5.83
N ALA A 24 8.62 4.98 5.35
CA ALA A 24 9.03 5.21 3.97
C ALA A 24 8.73 3.98 3.12
N ILE A 25 8.06 4.16 1.98
CA ILE A 25 7.75 3.10 1.02
C ILE A 25 8.33 3.47 -0.33
N HIS A 26 8.96 2.50 -0.97
CA HIS A 26 9.29 2.55 -2.40
C HIS A 26 8.79 1.28 -3.06
N ALA A 27 7.98 1.42 -4.11
CA ALA A 27 7.39 0.31 -4.84
C ALA A 27 7.62 0.42 -6.35
N ASP A 28 8.07 -0.67 -6.95
CA ASP A 28 8.10 -0.88 -8.40
C ASP A 28 6.87 -1.74 -8.74
N VAL A 29 5.86 -1.19 -9.42
CA VAL A 29 4.60 -1.89 -9.71
C VAL A 29 4.42 -2.08 -11.22
N ARG A 30 4.18 -3.32 -11.65
CA ARG A 30 3.74 -3.63 -13.01
C ARG A 30 2.26 -3.39 -13.12
N ASP A 31 1.88 -2.44 -13.96
CA ASP A 31 0.49 -2.12 -14.26
C ASP A 31 0.42 -1.43 -15.63
N GLY A 32 0.09 -2.20 -16.65
CA GLY A 32 0.05 -1.70 -18.03
C GLY A 32 -1.04 -0.66 -18.28
N LYS A 33 -2.00 -0.52 -17.35
CA LYS A 33 -3.12 0.40 -17.47
C LYS A 33 -3.34 1.11 -16.13
N VAL A 34 -2.43 2.02 -15.79
CA VAL A 34 -2.61 2.83 -14.57
C VAL A 34 -3.80 3.78 -14.76
N GLU A 35 -4.74 3.70 -13.83
CA GLU A 35 -5.99 4.47 -13.81
C GLU A 35 -6.35 4.83 -12.36
N GLN A 36 -6.71 6.09 -12.11
CA GLN A 36 -7.30 6.50 -10.84
C GLN A 36 -8.83 6.40 -10.91
N VAL A 37 -9.45 5.63 -10.03
CA VAL A 37 -10.91 5.52 -9.93
C VAL A 37 -11.36 5.50 -8.48
N LYS A 38 -12.63 5.84 -8.24
CA LYS A 38 -13.27 5.74 -6.91
C LYS A 38 -14.17 4.51 -6.81
N PRO A 39 -14.23 3.85 -5.64
CA PRO A 39 -13.29 3.98 -4.52
C PRO A 39 -11.88 3.52 -4.92
N GLU A 40 -10.87 4.05 -4.23
CA GLU A 40 -9.44 3.97 -4.57
C GLU A 40 -8.98 2.53 -4.89
N TRP A 41 -9.45 1.53 -4.13
CA TRP A 41 -9.09 0.14 -4.33
C TRP A 41 -9.51 -0.44 -5.69
N LYS A 42 -10.51 0.14 -6.37
CA LYS A 42 -10.92 -0.31 -7.71
C LYS A 42 -9.94 0.11 -8.80
N GLY A 43 -9.03 1.03 -8.51
CA GLY A 43 -8.06 1.56 -9.45
C GLY A 43 -6.67 1.00 -9.26
N SER A 44 -5.71 1.63 -9.91
CA SER A 44 -4.30 1.39 -9.66
C SER A 44 -3.96 1.94 -8.28
N THR A 45 -3.46 1.09 -7.41
CA THR A 45 -3.24 1.47 -6.01
C THR A 45 -2.30 0.48 -5.35
N LEU A 46 -1.43 1.01 -4.50
CA LEU A 46 -0.75 0.27 -3.45
C LEU A 46 -1.43 0.60 -2.12
N GLU A 47 -2.02 -0.39 -1.48
CA GLU A 47 -2.61 -0.26 -0.15
C GLU A 47 -1.59 -0.69 0.90
N CYS A 48 -1.42 0.13 1.92
CA CYS A 48 -0.63 -0.17 3.11
C CYS A 48 -1.58 -0.38 4.28
N PHE A 49 -1.46 -1.53 4.92
CA PHE A 49 -2.23 -1.84 6.12
C PHE A 49 -1.30 -1.94 7.31
N THR A 50 -1.72 -1.38 8.43
CA THR A 50 -0.99 -1.50 9.68
C THR A 50 -1.93 -1.90 10.80
N ALA A 51 -1.45 -2.70 11.75
CA ALA A 51 -2.20 -3.07 12.94
C ALA A 51 -1.30 -3.06 14.17
N ALA A 52 -1.88 -2.73 15.33
CA ALA A 52 -1.17 -2.86 16.60
C ALA A 52 -0.91 -4.34 16.94
N MET A 53 0.04 -4.60 17.85
CA MET A 53 0.27 -5.97 18.37
C MET A 53 -0.75 -6.38 19.43
N ASP A 54 -1.36 -5.40 20.11
CA ASP A 54 -2.23 -5.60 21.27
C ASP A 54 -3.73 -5.62 20.93
N ASN A 55 -4.09 -5.29 19.69
CA ASN A 55 -5.47 -5.30 19.20
C ASN A 55 -5.51 -5.48 17.67
N ASP A 56 -6.70 -5.76 17.14
CA ASP A 56 -6.93 -5.96 15.71
C ASP A 56 -7.43 -4.70 14.98
N SER A 57 -7.18 -3.51 15.55
CA SER A 57 -7.43 -2.25 14.85
C SER A 57 -6.48 -2.14 13.65
N ILE A 58 -7.07 -2.02 12.46
CA ILE A 58 -6.35 -1.88 11.20
C ILE A 58 -6.48 -0.43 10.74
N SER A 59 -5.34 0.21 10.47
CA SER A 59 -5.30 1.38 9.61
C SER A 59 -5.03 0.95 8.18
N GLN A 60 -5.75 1.56 7.23
CA GLN A 60 -5.64 1.32 5.80
C GLN A 60 -5.35 2.64 5.08
N ILE A 61 -4.21 2.69 4.41
CA ILE A 61 -3.76 3.82 3.61
C ILE A 61 -3.74 3.40 2.14
N TYR A 62 -4.34 4.21 1.27
CA TYR A 62 -4.30 4.08 -0.18
C TYR A 62 -3.20 4.98 -0.73
N LEU A 63 -2.24 4.41 -1.45
CA LEU A 63 -1.22 5.15 -2.19
C LEU A 63 -1.55 5.04 -3.69
N VAL A 64 -2.10 6.12 -4.22
CA VAL A 64 -2.64 6.16 -5.59
C VAL A 64 -1.59 6.81 -6.50
N PRO A 65 -1.09 6.09 -7.53
CA PRO A 65 -0.13 6.64 -8.48
C PRO A 65 -0.79 7.65 -9.41
N SER A 66 0.00 8.59 -9.91
CA SER A 66 -0.35 9.50 -11.01
C SER A 66 -0.81 8.73 -12.25
N ASP A 67 -1.90 9.19 -12.86
CA ASP A 67 -2.29 8.77 -14.20
C ASP A 67 -1.94 9.87 -15.23
N ASP A 68 -2.59 9.87 -16.40
CA ASP A 68 -2.28 10.81 -17.48
C ASP A 68 -2.84 12.22 -17.22
N VAL A 69 -3.75 12.36 -16.25
CA VAL A 69 -4.51 13.59 -15.98
C VAL A 69 -4.31 14.07 -14.53
N HIS A 70 -4.12 13.15 -13.59
CA HIS A 70 -4.15 13.41 -12.16
C HIS A 70 -2.81 13.11 -11.50
N PRO A 71 -2.36 13.95 -10.55
CA PRO A 71 -1.16 13.67 -9.77
C PRO A 71 -1.37 12.49 -8.81
N ALA A 72 -0.26 11.93 -8.33
CA ALA A 72 -0.27 10.93 -7.26
C ALA A 72 -0.86 11.53 -5.98
N TYR A 73 -1.52 10.70 -5.18
CA TYR A 73 -2.08 11.13 -3.90
C TYR A 73 -2.23 9.98 -2.92
N ALA A 74 -2.41 10.34 -1.65
CA ALA A 74 -2.72 9.39 -0.60
C ALA A 74 -4.11 9.64 0.01
N ALA A 75 -4.74 8.58 0.48
CA ALA A 75 -5.99 8.63 1.20
C ALA A 75 -5.99 7.61 2.35
N VAL A 76 -6.80 7.84 3.37
CA VAL A 76 -6.90 6.98 4.56
C VAL A 76 -8.35 6.58 4.77
N ALA A 77 -8.56 5.32 5.15
CA ALA A 77 -9.88 4.80 5.48
C ALA A 77 -10.27 5.17 6.93
N HIS A 78 -11.47 5.70 7.10
CA HIS A 78 -12.12 5.97 8.38
C HIS A 78 -13.49 5.28 8.40
N GLY A 79 -13.50 3.99 8.76
CA GLY A 79 -14.69 3.17 8.65
C GLY A 79 -15.11 2.98 7.19
N GLU A 80 -16.28 3.50 6.82
CA GLU A 80 -16.78 3.46 5.43
C GLU A 80 -16.30 4.64 4.57
N ASN A 81 -15.69 5.67 5.19
CA ASN A 81 -15.21 6.86 4.49
C ASN A 81 -13.75 6.70 4.05
N ILE A 82 -13.42 7.32 2.93
CA ILE A 82 -12.03 7.43 2.43
C ILE A 82 -11.75 8.91 2.23
N GLU A 83 -10.76 9.43 2.95
CA GLU A 83 -10.44 10.85 2.96
C GLU A 83 -9.02 11.10 2.47
N ARG A 84 -8.80 12.22 1.79
CA ARG A 84 -7.46 12.59 1.30
C ARG A 84 -6.57 12.95 2.49
N ALA A 85 -5.35 12.41 2.49
CA ALA A 85 -4.33 12.70 3.49
C ALA A 85 -3.21 13.50 2.84
N ALA A 86 -3.33 14.83 2.88
CA ALA A 86 -2.40 15.75 2.21
C ALA A 86 -1.01 15.80 2.87
N ASP A 87 -0.89 15.35 4.10
CA ASP A 87 0.35 15.25 4.87
C ASP A 87 1.13 13.95 4.61
N ILE A 88 0.52 12.97 3.93
CA ILE A 88 1.24 11.82 3.36
C ILE A 88 1.86 12.26 2.03
N ALA A 89 3.17 12.48 2.04
CA ALA A 89 3.90 12.81 0.82
C ALA A 89 3.98 11.57 -0.08
N VAL A 90 3.47 11.67 -1.30
CA VAL A 90 3.53 10.61 -2.30
C VAL A 90 3.94 11.16 -3.65
N GLN A 91 4.81 10.43 -4.32
CA GLN A 91 5.22 10.69 -5.69
C GLN A 91 5.15 9.39 -6.46
N SER A 92 4.85 9.51 -7.75
CA SER A 92 4.97 8.39 -8.66
C SER A 92 5.44 8.84 -10.02
N ARG A 93 6.03 7.90 -10.75
CA ARG A 93 6.48 8.11 -12.12
C ARG A 93 6.06 6.92 -12.96
N ARG A 94 5.53 7.19 -14.15
CA ARG A 94 5.28 6.14 -15.17
C ARG A 94 6.61 5.56 -15.63
N VAL A 95 6.68 4.24 -15.69
CA VAL A 95 7.82 3.51 -16.26
C VAL A 95 7.31 2.48 -17.27
N LYS A 96 8.20 1.87 -18.05
CA LYS A 96 7.81 0.87 -19.05
C LYS A 96 7.06 -0.28 -18.37
N GLY A 97 5.77 -0.43 -18.68
CA GLY A 97 4.90 -1.49 -18.17
C GLY A 97 4.36 -1.27 -16.76
N GLY A 98 4.43 -0.05 -16.21
CA GLY A 98 3.95 0.20 -14.85
C GLY A 98 4.26 1.57 -14.28
N TYR A 99 4.47 1.62 -12.97
CA TYR A 99 4.85 2.82 -12.25
C TYR A 99 5.82 2.52 -11.11
N GLU A 100 6.63 3.51 -10.79
CA GLU A 100 7.37 3.60 -9.53
C GLU A 100 6.59 4.52 -8.60
N LEU A 101 6.48 4.16 -7.32
CA LEU A 101 5.79 4.95 -6.29
C LEU A 101 6.68 5.07 -5.06
N THR A 102 6.84 6.29 -4.57
CA THR A 102 7.51 6.58 -3.29
C THR A 102 6.53 7.30 -2.38
N ALA A 103 6.49 6.91 -1.11
CA ALA A 103 5.65 7.55 -0.12
C ALA A 103 6.37 7.70 1.23
N LEU A 104 6.04 8.77 1.95
CA LEU A 104 6.37 8.99 3.35
C LEU A 104 5.05 9.11 4.11
N ILE A 105 4.73 8.10 4.91
CA ILE A 105 3.51 8.03 5.71
C ILE A 105 3.87 8.42 7.14
N PRO A 106 3.37 9.54 7.67
CA PRO A 106 3.47 9.85 9.10
C PRO A 106 2.91 8.72 9.95
N MET A 107 3.60 8.36 11.04
CA MET A 107 3.18 7.29 11.95
C MET A 107 1.77 7.52 12.52
N ALA A 108 1.30 8.76 12.57
CA ALA A 108 -0.05 9.13 12.99
C ALA A 108 -1.18 8.52 12.12
N HIS A 109 -0.88 8.20 10.86
CA HIS A 109 -1.83 7.50 9.97
C HIS A 109 -1.76 5.98 10.12
N THR A 110 -0.84 5.46 10.91
CA THR A 110 -0.67 4.02 11.12
C THR A 110 -1.23 3.59 12.47
N ALA A 111 -1.45 2.29 12.64
CA ALA A 111 -1.74 1.70 13.94
C ALA A 111 -0.48 1.51 14.82
N ALA A 112 0.70 1.97 14.36
CA ALA A 112 1.95 1.84 15.09
C ALA A 112 2.00 2.82 16.27
N LYS A 113 2.63 2.38 17.37
CA LYS A 113 2.98 3.25 18.51
C LYS A 113 4.49 3.46 18.50
N PRO A 114 5.00 4.67 18.78
CA PRO A 114 6.44 4.92 18.81
C PRO A 114 7.19 3.91 19.69
N GLY A 115 8.28 3.37 19.15
CA GLY A 115 9.14 2.40 19.85
C GLY A 115 8.53 1.02 20.10
N ARG A 116 7.31 0.73 19.60
CA ARG A 116 6.68 -0.57 19.73
C ARG A 116 6.65 -1.33 18.40
N PRO A 117 6.79 -2.67 18.43
CA PRO A 117 6.53 -3.47 17.25
C PRO A 117 5.06 -3.32 16.84
N PHE A 118 4.82 -3.47 15.54
CA PHE A 118 3.49 -3.43 14.95
C PHE A 118 3.44 -4.37 13.75
N ARG A 119 2.25 -4.58 13.20
CA ARG A 119 1.99 -5.47 12.07
C ARG A 119 1.79 -4.67 10.80
N MET A 120 2.30 -5.14 9.66
CA MET A 120 2.12 -4.49 8.36
C MET A 120 1.85 -5.48 7.22
N GLU A 121 1.02 -5.07 6.27
CA GLU A 121 0.74 -5.77 5.02
C GLU A 121 0.62 -4.78 3.86
N PHE A 122 0.84 -5.27 2.65
CA PHE A 122 0.62 -4.53 1.42
C PHE A 122 -0.31 -5.29 0.49
N GLN A 123 -1.20 -4.55 -0.18
CA GLN A 123 -1.99 -5.07 -1.29
C GLN A 123 -1.75 -4.20 -2.52
N VAL A 124 -1.58 -4.83 -3.68
CA VAL A 124 -1.44 -4.14 -4.95
C VAL A 124 -2.60 -4.52 -5.85
N SER A 125 -3.23 -3.50 -6.41
CA SER A 125 -4.25 -3.62 -7.44
C SER A 125 -3.64 -3.32 -8.81
N SER A 126 -3.65 -4.29 -9.73
CA SER A 126 -2.95 -4.19 -11.03
C SER A 126 -3.73 -4.79 -12.19
N ALA A 127 -3.67 -4.17 -13.36
CA ALA A 127 -4.21 -4.71 -14.61
C ALA A 127 -3.23 -5.61 -15.38
N ALA A 128 -2.04 -5.90 -14.83
CA ALA A 128 -1.04 -6.78 -15.47
C ALA A 128 -1.39 -8.28 -15.42
N GLY A 129 -2.55 -8.63 -14.85
CA GLY A 129 -3.03 -9.99 -14.69
C GLY A 129 -3.44 -10.69 -15.99
N THR A 130 -3.35 -12.01 -16.04
CA THR A 130 -3.71 -12.83 -17.21
C THR A 130 -5.22 -12.91 -17.50
N LYS A 131 -6.05 -12.40 -16.58
CA LYS A 131 -7.51 -12.49 -16.64
C LYS A 131 -8.16 -11.12 -16.84
N GLY A 132 -7.94 -10.50 -18.02
CA GLY A 132 -8.81 -9.47 -18.63
C GLY A 132 -9.32 -8.31 -17.76
N GLY A 133 -8.70 -8.03 -16.62
CA GLY A 133 -9.25 -7.16 -15.58
C GLY A 133 -8.29 -7.00 -14.41
N ARG A 134 -8.62 -6.06 -13.52
CA ARG A 134 -7.77 -5.71 -12.38
C ARG A 134 -7.80 -6.80 -11.33
N GLN A 135 -6.62 -7.17 -10.84
CA GLN A 135 -6.42 -8.24 -9.86
C GLN A 135 -5.69 -7.69 -8.63
N TYR A 136 -5.79 -8.42 -7.53
CA TYR A 136 -5.20 -8.04 -6.24
C TYR A 136 -4.19 -9.10 -5.81
N GLY A 137 -3.02 -8.64 -5.39
CA GLY A 137 -2.01 -9.48 -4.76
C GLY A 137 -1.62 -8.88 -3.41
N THR A 138 -1.33 -9.72 -2.42
CA THR A 138 -0.82 -9.28 -1.12
C THR A 138 0.62 -9.73 -0.91
N LEU A 139 1.36 -9.00 -0.07
CA LEU A 139 2.77 -9.31 0.17
C LEU A 139 2.95 -10.50 1.13
N PHE A 140 2.13 -10.59 2.18
CA PHE A 140 2.21 -11.63 3.20
C PHE A 140 1.01 -12.60 3.19
N GLY A 141 0.23 -12.61 2.11
CA GLY A 141 -0.79 -13.62 1.86
C GLY A 141 -2.13 -13.37 2.55
N SER A 142 -2.40 -12.14 2.97
CA SER A 142 -3.71 -11.77 3.55
C SER A 142 -4.83 -11.90 2.51
N ALA A 143 -5.85 -12.71 2.77
CA ALA A 143 -7.02 -12.86 1.89
C ALA A 143 -8.00 -11.67 1.97
N ARG A 144 -8.02 -10.97 3.12
CA ARG A 144 -8.84 -9.78 3.39
C ARG A 144 -8.09 -8.84 4.34
N ALA A 145 -7.03 -8.22 3.84
CA ALA A 145 -6.14 -7.39 4.65
C ALA A 145 -6.93 -6.37 5.49
N CYS A 146 -7.86 -5.63 4.89
CA CYS A 146 -8.70 -4.64 5.60
C CYS A 146 -9.56 -5.17 6.78
N ARG A 147 -9.63 -6.50 7.01
CA ARG A 147 -10.45 -7.10 8.09
C ARG A 147 -9.68 -8.01 9.03
N ASN A 148 -8.50 -8.49 8.64
CA ASN A 148 -7.80 -9.51 9.42
C ASN A 148 -6.26 -9.29 9.37
N PRO A 149 -5.63 -8.87 10.48
CA PRO A 149 -4.20 -8.63 10.54
C PRO A 149 -3.37 -9.88 10.92
N ALA A 150 -3.97 -11.08 10.96
CA ALA A 150 -3.29 -12.30 11.44
C ALA A 150 -2.08 -12.73 10.59
N THR A 151 -2.07 -12.40 9.30
CA THR A 151 -1.01 -12.76 8.35
C THR A 151 0.01 -11.64 8.12
N TYR A 152 -0.15 -10.51 8.80
CA TYR A 152 0.72 -9.36 8.61
C TYR A 152 2.13 -9.65 9.15
N ALA A 153 3.15 -9.09 8.51
CA ALA A 153 4.50 -9.18 9.03
C ALA A 153 4.67 -8.32 10.28
N VAL A 154 5.46 -8.81 11.25
CA VAL A 154 5.87 -8.01 12.41
C VAL A 154 7.02 -7.09 12.00
N ILE A 155 6.85 -5.80 12.29
CA ILE A 155 7.74 -4.71 11.95
C ILE A 155 8.24 -4.05 13.23
N GLN A 156 9.56 -3.86 13.33
CA GLN A 156 10.20 -3.23 14.48
C GLN A 156 11.41 -2.41 14.01
N LEU A 157 11.54 -1.18 14.50
CA LEU A 157 12.76 -0.40 14.39
C LEU A 157 13.88 -1.10 15.16
N ARG A 158 14.96 -1.44 14.45
CA ARG A 158 16.19 -1.88 15.12
C ARG A 158 16.86 -0.65 15.71
N GLN A 159 16.98 -0.64 17.03
CA GLN A 159 17.84 0.29 17.76
C GLN A 159 19.30 -0.11 17.57
#